data_AF-A0A950QY49-F1
#
_entry.id   AF-A0A950QY49-F1
#
_cell.length_a   1.000
_cell.length_b   1.000
_cell.length_c   1.000
_cell.angle_alpha   90.00
_cell.angle_beta   90.00
_cell.angle_gamma   90.00
#
_symmetry.space_group_name_H-M   'P 1'
#
loop_
_entity.id
_entity.type
_entity.pdbx_description
1 polymer ?
#
loop_
_entity_poly.entity_id
_entity_poly.type
_entity_poly.pdbx_seq_one_letter_code
_entity_poly.pdbx_strand_id
1 'polypeptide(L)'
;MKSLLFRVGRCVWPTLLAVTLATAAYSQQDFSGRLVTSVLFQPAKQPIDERDLKDMQLIRVGEPLVPSQVAATIDHLFASGLYDDIQVDAEPDQNGVSIRFITRARLFVGHVGARGKFSDPPSRGAILSHAQLYLGTPFNPEDVETATKRVLQIMRDNGLYTGAAGAATILDRETNQVTIRFLVNSGKRAHYETPTIRGDTKLADSTIIRATGWRIPIIHYWRQVTSALTDKGIDGIEKKYAKQQRLTASVDVDSLDYDSRNNRVKPTLKIDAGPKITIRALEAKLKRKKLEAFVPVFQEGSVDNDLLTEGAGNIKNYFQSRGYPDVEVTFKTEPEKNDEEIIDYYIALGPRRRLVHIDILGNDYFTLETIRERMFLQTNSLALRYGRYSETFRKKDEEAIENLF
;
A
#
# COMPACT_ATOMS: atom_id res chain seq x y z
N MET A 1 -2.86 57.57 -0.59
CA MET A 1 -2.39 56.19 -0.82
C MET A 1 -2.94 55.31 0.29
N LYS A 2 -4.03 54.57 0.00
CA LYS A 2 -4.59 53.54 0.88
C LYS A 2 -5.07 52.42 -0.05
N SER A 3 -4.36 51.30 -0.05
CA SER A 3 -4.74 50.05 -0.73
C SER A 3 -5.60 49.21 0.21
N LEU A 4 -6.58 48.50 -0.34
CA LEU A 4 -7.53 47.67 0.40
C LEU A 4 -7.12 46.20 0.26
N LEU A 5 -6.41 45.64 1.25
CA LEU A 5 -5.99 44.24 1.27
C LEU A 5 -7.11 43.36 1.89
N PHE A 6 -7.77 42.53 1.08
CA PHE A 6 -8.52 41.38 1.59
C PHE A 6 -7.59 40.18 1.72
N ARG A 7 -7.33 39.74 2.96
CA ARG A 7 -6.46 38.59 3.27
C ARG A 7 -7.25 37.58 4.10
N VAL A 8 -7.42 36.36 3.61
CA VAL A 8 -8.01 35.26 4.38
C VAL A 8 -6.93 34.24 4.66
N GLY A 9 -6.46 34.18 5.91
CA GLY A 9 -5.47 33.21 6.39
C GLY A 9 -5.95 32.49 7.63
N ARG A 10 -5.79 31.17 7.68
CA ARG A 10 -6.02 30.33 8.88
C ARG A 10 -4.84 30.50 9.84
N CYS A 11 -5.11 30.86 11.11
CA CYS A 11 -4.10 30.93 12.17
C CYS A 11 -4.46 30.00 13.35
N VAL A 12 -3.45 29.25 13.81
CA VAL A 12 -3.47 28.36 14.98
C VAL A 12 -2.60 28.99 16.08
N TRP A 13 -3.26 29.37 17.20
CA TRP A 13 -2.83 29.45 18.61
C TRP A 13 -1.59 30.25 19.12
N PRO A 14 -1.57 30.64 20.43
CA PRO A 14 -1.19 31.99 20.85
C PRO A 14 0.05 32.06 21.77
N THR A 15 0.65 33.23 21.90
CA THR A 15 1.27 33.72 23.15
C THR A 15 1.24 35.25 23.21
N LEU A 16 0.89 35.76 24.39
CA LEU A 16 0.55 37.15 24.70
C LEU A 16 1.71 38.14 24.54
N LEU A 17 1.43 39.27 23.87
CA LEU A 17 2.10 40.55 24.13
C LEU A 17 1.03 41.65 24.21
N ALA A 18 1.00 42.34 25.35
CA ALA A 18 0.12 43.50 25.56
C ALA A 18 0.60 44.66 24.68
N VAL A 19 -0.13 44.92 23.58
CA VAL A 19 0.06 46.09 22.72
C VAL A 19 -1.11 47.03 22.94
N THR A 20 -0.78 48.28 23.23
CA THR A 20 -1.69 49.42 23.29
C THR A 20 -2.54 49.48 22.01
N LEU A 21 -3.85 49.26 22.17
CA LEU A 21 -4.85 49.38 21.10
C LEU A 21 -5.00 50.85 20.70
N ALA A 22 -4.15 51.32 19.79
CA ALA A 22 -4.51 52.40 18.89
C ALA A 22 -5.51 51.81 17.88
N THR A 23 -6.79 52.02 18.12
CA THR A 23 -7.87 51.73 17.16
C THR A 23 -7.71 52.64 15.95
N ALA A 24 -6.82 52.26 15.03
CA ALA A 24 -6.84 52.79 13.67
C ALA A 24 -8.15 52.32 13.04
N ALA A 25 -9.14 53.21 13.01
CA ALA A 25 -10.34 53.02 12.21
C ALA A 25 -9.92 52.85 10.74
N TYR A 26 -9.85 51.59 10.29
CA TYR A 26 -9.85 51.26 8.88
C TYR A 26 -11.20 51.73 8.32
N SER A 27 -11.23 52.95 7.80
CA SER A 27 -12.31 53.37 6.90
C SER A 27 -12.22 52.45 5.68
N GLN A 28 -13.07 51.44 5.66
CA GLN A 28 -13.35 50.63 4.49
C GLN A 28 -14.03 51.58 3.51
N GLN A 29 -13.28 52.12 2.56
CA GLN A 29 -13.85 52.95 1.51
C GLN A 29 -14.79 52.05 0.71
N ASP A 30 -16.09 52.29 0.83
CA ASP A 30 -17.07 51.52 0.09
C ASP A 30 -17.05 51.98 -1.37
N PHE A 31 -16.50 51.11 -2.22
CA PHE A 31 -16.46 51.30 -3.67
C PHE A 31 -17.70 50.73 -4.36
N SER A 32 -18.63 50.12 -3.61
CA SER A 32 -19.87 49.57 -4.13
C SER A 32 -20.66 50.62 -4.90
N GLY A 33 -21.18 50.24 -6.06
CA GLY A 33 -21.98 51.12 -6.92
C GLY A 33 -21.19 52.16 -7.72
N ARG A 34 -19.88 52.34 -7.51
CA ARG A 34 -19.04 53.16 -8.41
C ARG A 34 -18.79 52.44 -9.72
N LEU A 35 -18.68 53.20 -10.82
CA LEU A 35 -18.41 52.63 -12.14
C LEU A 35 -17.01 52.02 -12.19
N VAL A 36 -16.89 50.80 -12.70
CA VAL A 36 -15.59 50.14 -12.92
C VAL A 36 -14.91 50.76 -14.14
N THR A 37 -13.75 51.39 -13.94
CA THR A 37 -12.99 52.04 -15.02
C THR A 37 -12.02 51.07 -15.71
N SER A 38 -11.50 50.09 -14.97
CA SER A 38 -10.62 49.05 -15.51
C SER A 38 -10.63 47.81 -14.63
N VAL A 39 -10.44 46.64 -15.24
CA VAL A 39 -10.14 45.38 -14.55
C VAL A 39 -8.79 44.87 -15.04
N LEU A 40 -7.82 44.74 -14.13
CA LEU A 40 -6.44 44.37 -14.44
C LEU A 40 -6.04 43.11 -13.66
N PHE A 41 -5.16 42.30 -14.25
CA PHE A 41 -4.52 41.17 -13.59
C PHE A 41 -3.02 41.43 -13.40
N GLN A 42 -2.51 41.02 -12.24
CA GLN A 42 -1.09 41.07 -11.91
C GLN A 42 -0.64 39.69 -11.39
N PRO A 43 0.23 38.97 -12.10
CA PRO A 43 0.87 39.33 -13.38
C PRO A 43 -0.13 39.41 -14.55
N ALA A 44 0.23 40.07 -15.66
CA ALA A 44 -0.68 40.19 -16.81
C ALA A 44 -0.99 38.83 -17.47
N LYS A 45 0.03 37.96 -17.62
CA LYS A 45 -0.15 36.58 -18.11
C LYS A 45 -0.73 35.73 -16.98
N GLN A 46 -1.93 35.22 -17.18
CA GLN A 46 -2.62 34.35 -16.24
C GLN A 46 -2.38 32.86 -16.58
N PRO A 47 -2.47 31.94 -15.61
CA PRO A 47 -2.31 30.50 -15.85
C PRO A 47 -3.47 29.90 -16.68
N ILE A 48 -4.62 30.56 -16.69
CA ILE A 48 -5.79 30.21 -17.49
C ILE A 48 -5.74 30.90 -18.87
N ASP A 49 -6.31 30.26 -19.90
CA ASP A 49 -6.45 30.83 -21.25
C ASP A 49 -7.27 32.13 -21.22
N GLU A 50 -6.93 33.10 -22.08
CA GLU A 50 -7.60 34.41 -22.10
C GLU A 50 -9.10 34.32 -22.43
N ARG A 51 -9.54 33.30 -23.18
CA ARG A 51 -10.96 33.10 -23.49
C ARG A 51 -11.71 32.66 -22.25
N ASP A 52 -11.21 31.64 -21.57
CA ASP A 52 -11.82 31.12 -20.34
C ASP A 52 -11.75 32.15 -19.20
N LEU A 53 -10.69 32.97 -19.16
CA LEU A 53 -10.58 34.08 -18.19
C LEU A 53 -11.73 35.09 -18.34
N LYS A 54 -12.12 35.42 -19.58
CA LYS A 54 -13.22 36.35 -19.86
C LYS A 54 -14.55 35.78 -19.41
N ASP A 55 -14.75 34.47 -19.54
CA ASP A 55 -15.97 33.80 -19.09
C ASP A 55 -16.04 33.71 -17.56
N MET A 56 -14.89 33.59 -16.89
CA MET A 56 -14.82 33.58 -15.42
C MET A 56 -14.96 34.96 -14.79
N GLN A 57 -14.56 36.03 -15.48
CA GLN A 57 -14.62 37.40 -14.99
C GLN A 57 -16.04 37.98 -15.08
N LEU A 58 -16.73 38.09 -13.94
CA LEU A 58 -18.09 38.61 -13.89
C LEU A 58 -18.15 40.14 -13.87
N ILE A 59 -17.08 40.80 -13.45
CA ILE A 59 -16.97 42.26 -13.39
C ILE A 59 -16.70 42.83 -14.79
N ARG A 60 -17.45 43.85 -15.20
CA ARG A 60 -17.29 44.48 -16.51
C ARG A 60 -16.95 45.96 -16.39
N VAL A 61 -16.10 46.44 -17.29
CA VAL A 61 -15.77 47.87 -17.39
C VAL A 61 -17.02 48.64 -17.84
N GLY A 62 -17.30 49.76 -17.18
CA GLY A 62 -18.47 50.60 -17.43
C GLY A 62 -19.72 50.23 -16.62
N GLU A 63 -19.71 49.12 -15.87
CA GLU A 63 -20.80 48.73 -14.98
C GLU A 63 -20.53 49.15 -13.52
N PRO A 64 -21.56 49.34 -12.67
CA PRO A 64 -21.38 49.57 -11.25
C PRO A 64 -20.70 48.37 -10.57
N LEU A 65 -19.71 48.62 -9.71
CA LEU A 65 -19.05 47.57 -8.95
C LEU A 65 -20.03 46.90 -7.98
N VAL A 66 -20.26 45.60 -8.17
CA VAL A 66 -21.04 44.77 -7.24
C VAL A 66 -20.10 43.85 -6.46
N PRO A 67 -19.97 43.98 -5.13
CA PRO A 67 -19.04 43.17 -4.34
C PRO A 67 -19.23 41.65 -4.47
N SER A 68 -20.47 41.18 -4.66
CA SER A 68 -20.75 39.75 -4.87
C SER A 68 -20.20 39.22 -6.19
N GLN A 69 -20.10 40.05 -7.24
CA GLN A 69 -19.47 39.66 -8.50
C GLN A 69 -17.95 39.54 -8.36
N VAL A 70 -17.34 40.36 -7.50
CA VAL A 70 -15.91 40.25 -7.15
C VAL A 70 -15.66 38.90 -6.48
N ALA A 71 -16.45 38.58 -5.43
CA ALA A 71 -16.34 37.32 -4.72
C ALA A 71 -16.57 36.11 -5.65
N ALA A 72 -17.62 36.12 -6.47
CA ALA A 72 -17.91 35.04 -7.42
C ALA A 72 -16.82 34.90 -8.51
N THR A 73 -16.20 36.00 -8.95
CA THR A 73 -15.04 35.94 -9.85
C THR A 73 -13.85 35.25 -9.18
N ILE A 74 -13.57 35.58 -7.91
CA ILE A 74 -12.52 34.91 -7.12
C ILE A 74 -12.82 33.40 -7.00
N ASP A 75 -14.08 33.05 -6.70
CA ASP A 75 -14.51 31.65 -6.57
C ASP A 75 -14.34 30.88 -7.88
N HIS A 76 -14.72 31.46 -9.02
CA HIS A 76 -14.53 30.85 -10.34
C HIS A 76 -13.05 30.60 -10.65
N LEU A 77 -12.20 31.59 -10.36
CA LEU A 77 -10.76 31.46 -10.57
C LEU A 77 -10.18 30.37 -9.65
N PHE A 78 -10.55 30.30 -8.37
CA PHE A 78 -10.11 29.20 -7.50
C PHE A 78 -10.64 27.84 -7.94
N ALA A 79 -11.89 27.77 -8.43
CA ALA A 79 -12.50 26.55 -8.92
C ALA A 79 -11.78 25.95 -10.14
N SER A 80 -11.06 26.77 -10.91
CA SER A 80 -10.17 26.28 -11.98
C SER A 80 -9.04 25.38 -11.45
N GLY A 81 -8.69 25.49 -10.16
CA GLY A 81 -7.59 24.76 -9.55
C GLY A 81 -6.18 25.30 -9.90
N LEU A 82 -6.08 26.34 -10.72
CA LEU A 82 -4.82 26.90 -11.24
C LEU A 82 -4.20 28.00 -10.37
N TYR A 83 -4.81 28.33 -9.24
CA TYR A 83 -4.42 29.44 -8.38
C TYR A 83 -4.19 28.99 -6.93
N ASP A 84 -3.11 29.48 -6.32
CA ASP A 84 -2.78 29.30 -4.91
C ASP A 84 -3.19 30.49 -4.05
N ASP A 85 -3.26 31.68 -4.63
CA ASP A 85 -3.70 32.89 -3.94
C ASP A 85 -4.29 33.88 -4.95
N ILE A 86 -5.35 34.58 -4.54
CA ILE A 86 -6.00 35.63 -5.30
C ILE A 86 -6.34 36.74 -4.31
N GLN A 87 -5.78 37.92 -4.55
CA GLN A 87 -6.08 39.14 -3.81
C GLN A 87 -6.70 40.14 -4.78
N VAL A 88 -7.55 41.02 -4.27
CA VAL A 88 -8.19 42.06 -5.06
C VAL A 88 -7.92 43.40 -4.41
N ASP A 89 -7.27 44.28 -5.15
CA ASP A 89 -7.11 45.68 -4.79
C ASP A 89 -8.12 46.52 -5.58
N ALA A 90 -8.71 47.49 -4.89
CA ALA A 90 -9.56 48.52 -5.50
C ALA A 90 -8.97 49.90 -5.23
N GLU A 91 -8.76 50.68 -6.27
CA GLU A 91 -8.22 52.04 -6.18
C GLU A 91 -9.19 53.04 -6.85
N PRO A 92 -9.43 54.22 -6.25
CA PRO A 92 -10.20 55.27 -6.92
C PRO A 92 -9.50 55.68 -8.23
N ASP A 93 -10.26 55.73 -9.31
CA ASP A 93 -9.76 56.16 -10.63
C ASP A 93 -10.80 57.08 -11.28
N GLN A 94 -10.43 58.35 -11.46
CA GLN A 94 -11.33 59.42 -11.91
C GLN A 94 -12.65 59.44 -11.09
N ASN A 95 -13.80 59.27 -11.76
CA ASN A 95 -15.13 59.20 -11.16
C ASN A 95 -15.60 57.77 -10.86
N GLY A 96 -14.70 56.78 -10.94
CA GLY A 96 -14.99 55.37 -10.76
C GLY A 96 -13.97 54.65 -9.90
N VAL A 97 -13.81 53.35 -10.16
CA VAL A 97 -12.90 52.45 -9.43
C VAL A 97 -12.16 51.54 -10.40
N SER A 98 -10.84 51.45 -10.21
CA SER A 98 -9.98 50.48 -10.87
C SER A 98 -9.84 49.23 -10.00
N ILE A 99 -10.07 48.05 -10.56
CA ILE A 99 -9.94 46.76 -9.88
C ILE A 99 -8.71 46.02 -10.38
N ARG A 100 -7.89 45.53 -9.46
CA ARG A 100 -6.68 44.75 -9.77
C ARG A 100 -6.70 43.41 -9.04
N PHE A 101 -6.76 42.33 -9.79
CA PHE A 101 -6.58 40.97 -9.30
C PHE A 101 -5.08 40.65 -9.22
N ILE A 102 -4.56 40.50 -8.01
CA ILE A 102 -3.19 40.05 -7.76
C ILE A 102 -3.23 38.54 -7.55
N THR A 103 -2.72 37.78 -8.51
CA THR A 103 -2.83 36.32 -8.54
C THR A 103 -1.48 35.64 -8.34
N ARG A 104 -1.50 34.50 -7.66
CA ARG A 104 -0.39 33.56 -7.58
C ARG A 104 -0.84 32.24 -8.18
N ALA A 105 -0.22 31.87 -9.30
CA ALA A 105 -0.48 30.59 -9.94
C ALA A 105 -0.10 29.43 -9.02
N ARG A 106 -0.91 28.38 -9.04
CA ARG A 106 -0.56 27.09 -8.44
C ARG A 106 0.49 26.42 -9.29
N LEU A 107 1.52 25.90 -8.64
CA LEU A 107 2.56 25.12 -9.28
C LEU A 107 2.20 23.63 -9.26
N PHE A 108 2.59 22.92 -10.32
CA PHE A 108 2.37 21.49 -10.44
C PHE A 108 3.69 20.75 -10.63
N VAL A 109 3.77 19.52 -10.16
CA VAL A 109 4.92 18.64 -10.40
C VAL A 109 4.99 18.34 -11.89
N GLY A 110 6.10 18.73 -12.52
CA GLY A 110 6.43 18.42 -13.90
C GLY A 110 7.22 17.11 -14.01
N HIS A 111 8.14 17.04 -14.96
CA HIS A 111 8.99 15.87 -15.14
C HIS A 111 9.82 15.57 -13.88
N VAL A 112 9.80 14.32 -13.42
CA VAL A 112 10.63 13.84 -12.31
C VAL A 112 11.68 12.88 -12.87
N GLY A 113 12.96 13.18 -12.65
CA GLY A 113 14.06 12.40 -13.18
C GLY A 113 15.23 12.27 -12.21
N ALA A 114 16.10 11.28 -12.47
CA ALA A 114 17.29 11.05 -11.66
C ALA A 114 18.53 10.87 -12.56
N ARG A 115 19.65 11.46 -12.15
CA ARG A 115 20.96 11.37 -12.82
C ARG A 115 22.09 11.16 -11.82
N GLY A 116 23.24 10.73 -12.32
CA GLY A 116 24.45 10.53 -11.52
C GLY A 116 24.95 9.09 -11.58
N LYS A 117 25.64 8.65 -10.53
CA LYS A 117 26.25 7.31 -10.42
C LYS A 117 25.32 6.39 -9.65
N PHE A 118 24.77 5.39 -10.34
CA PHE A 118 23.87 4.41 -9.76
C PHE A 118 24.58 3.08 -9.56
N SER A 119 24.21 2.37 -8.49
CA SER A 119 24.54 0.96 -8.29
C SER A 119 23.24 0.21 -8.05
N ASP A 120 22.89 -0.67 -8.98
CA ASP A 120 21.72 -1.53 -8.85
C ASP A 120 22.03 -2.68 -7.89
N PRO A 121 21.10 -3.06 -6.99
CA PRO A 121 19.84 -2.38 -6.63
C PRO A 121 20.04 -1.20 -5.64
N PRO A 122 19.13 -0.21 -5.51
CA PRO A 122 17.89 -0.06 -6.25
C PRO A 122 18.17 0.50 -7.64
N SER A 123 17.33 0.11 -8.61
CA SER A 123 17.40 0.69 -9.95
C SER A 123 16.98 2.16 -9.94
N ARG A 124 17.35 2.89 -11.01
CA ARG A 124 16.87 4.27 -11.20
C ARG A 124 15.34 4.39 -11.11
N GLY A 125 14.63 3.43 -11.69
CA GLY A 125 13.16 3.39 -11.65
C GLY A 125 12.63 3.21 -10.22
N ALA A 126 13.24 2.31 -9.44
CA ALA A 126 12.88 2.11 -8.04
C ALA A 126 13.12 3.38 -7.19
N ILE A 127 14.24 4.09 -7.42
CA ILE A 127 14.52 5.38 -6.77
C ILE A 127 13.41 6.40 -7.07
N LEU A 128 13.03 6.57 -8.33
CA LEU A 128 12.00 7.52 -8.75
C LEU A 128 10.62 7.14 -8.21
N SER A 129 10.27 5.86 -8.22
CA SER A 129 9.02 5.37 -7.65
C SER A 129 8.96 5.62 -6.13
N HIS A 130 10.07 5.43 -5.42
CA HIS A 130 10.10 5.63 -3.97
C HIS A 130 10.12 7.11 -3.55
N ALA A 131 10.53 8.02 -4.44
CA ALA A 131 10.41 9.45 -4.21
C ALA A 131 8.94 9.90 -3.99
N GLN A 132 7.97 9.18 -4.57
CA GLN A 132 6.53 9.46 -4.48
C GLN A 132 6.15 10.87 -4.94
N LEU A 133 6.79 11.34 -6.02
CA LEU A 133 6.46 12.59 -6.69
C LEU A 133 5.77 12.25 -8.00
N TYR A 134 4.49 12.59 -8.10
CA TYR A 134 3.64 12.23 -9.23
C TYR A 134 3.46 13.41 -10.18
N LEU A 135 3.65 13.17 -11.48
CA LEU A 135 3.43 14.19 -12.51
C LEU A 135 1.99 14.73 -12.45
N GLY A 136 1.84 16.04 -12.53
CA GLY A 136 0.56 16.73 -12.58
C GLY A 136 -0.10 17.00 -11.23
N THR A 137 0.47 16.53 -10.11
CA THR A 137 -0.05 16.89 -8.77
C THR A 137 0.41 18.29 -8.37
N PRO A 138 -0.30 18.98 -7.44
CA PRO A 138 0.20 20.22 -6.88
C PRO A 138 1.62 20.08 -6.33
N PHE A 139 2.45 21.11 -6.53
CA PHE A 139 3.84 21.14 -6.07
C PHE A 139 3.94 21.85 -4.72
N ASN A 140 4.52 21.16 -3.72
CA ASN A 140 4.98 21.76 -2.48
C ASN A 140 6.50 21.54 -2.35
N PRO A 141 7.31 22.58 -2.07
CA PRO A 141 8.75 22.44 -1.81
C PRO A 141 9.10 21.38 -0.73
N GLU A 142 8.27 21.24 0.31
CA GLU A 142 8.48 20.28 1.40
C GLU A 142 8.42 18.81 0.94
N ASP A 143 7.66 18.54 -0.13
CA ASP A 143 7.57 17.20 -0.71
C ASP A 143 8.89 16.79 -1.35
N VAL A 144 9.67 17.75 -1.89
CA VAL A 144 10.98 17.47 -2.49
C VAL A 144 12.00 17.06 -1.43
N GLU A 145 11.97 17.68 -0.25
CA GLU A 145 12.83 17.29 0.86
C GLU A 145 12.48 15.91 1.39
N THR A 146 11.17 15.66 1.54
CA THR A 146 10.66 14.36 1.97
C THR A 146 11.01 13.27 0.96
N ALA A 147 10.84 13.54 -0.33
CA ALA A 147 11.23 12.65 -1.40
C ALA A 147 12.75 12.38 -1.39
N THR A 148 13.58 13.39 -1.15
CA THR A 148 15.04 13.22 -1.02
C THR A 148 15.39 12.31 0.16
N LYS A 149 14.71 12.45 1.29
CA LYS A 149 14.87 11.54 2.45
C LYS A 149 14.48 10.11 2.10
N ARG A 150 13.38 9.90 1.37
CA ARG A 150 12.96 8.57 0.89
C ARG A 150 13.99 7.95 -0.07
N VAL A 151 14.54 8.74 -0.98
CA VAL A 151 15.63 8.31 -1.88
C VAL A 151 16.88 7.89 -1.09
N LEU A 152 17.26 8.64 -0.07
CA LEU A 152 18.36 8.24 0.82
C LEU A 152 18.03 6.97 1.61
N GLN A 153 16.77 6.80 2.03
CA GLN A 153 16.34 5.62 2.77
C GLN A 153 16.42 4.36 1.91
N ILE A 154 15.83 4.32 0.70
CA ILE A 154 15.93 3.16 -0.19
C ILE A 154 17.39 2.83 -0.54
N MET A 155 18.26 3.84 -0.63
CA MET A 155 19.69 3.61 -0.80
C MET A 155 20.29 2.90 0.42
N ARG A 156 20.00 3.35 1.64
CA ARG A 156 20.46 2.72 2.89
C ARG A 156 19.91 1.31 3.08
N ASP A 157 18.63 1.07 2.78
CA ASP A 157 18.01 -0.26 2.84
C ASP A 157 18.68 -1.24 1.88
N ASN A 158 19.30 -0.71 0.82
CA ASN A 158 20.13 -1.45 -0.11
C ASN A 158 21.62 -1.37 0.23
N GLY A 159 22.03 -1.01 1.45
CA GLY A 159 23.43 -1.04 1.84
C GLY A 159 24.30 0.11 1.31
N LEU A 160 23.72 1.13 0.69
CA LEU A 160 24.44 2.28 0.11
C LEU A 160 24.57 3.44 1.11
N TYR A 161 25.08 3.17 2.32
CA TYR A 161 25.14 4.13 3.43
C TYR A 161 26.03 5.35 3.16
N THR A 162 27.09 5.18 2.36
CA THR A 162 27.98 6.27 1.94
C THR A 162 27.43 7.07 0.76
N GLY A 163 26.28 6.66 0.23
CA GLY A 163 25.64 7.32 -0.89
C GLY A 163 25.05 8.67 -0.50
N ALA A 164 24.95 9.55 -1.49
CA ALA A 164 24.37 10.87 -1.36
C ALA A 164 23.30 11.09 -2.44
N ALA A 165 22.26 11.83 -2.07
CA ALA A 165 21.22 12.27 -2.99
C ALA A 165 20.84 13.71 -2.66
N GLY A 166 20.66 14.52 -3.70
CA GLY A 166 20.06 15.85 -3.62
C GLY A 166 19.05 16.03 -4.74
N ALA A 167 18.25 17.08 -4.67
CA ALA A 167 17.28 17.41 -5.70
C ALA A 167 17.45 18.87 -6.16
N ALA A 168 17.30 19.10 -7.46
CA ALA A 168 17.20 20.43 -8.05
C ALA A 168 15.83 20.60 -8.70
N THR A 169 15.24 21.78 -8.55
CA THR A 169 13.95 22.14 -9.15
C THR A 169 14.14 23.17 -10.26
N ILE A 170 13.35 23.07 -11.32
CA ILE A 170 13.34 24.01 -12.44
C ILE A 170 11.89 24.38 -12.71
N LEU A 171 11.52 25.64 -12.46
CA LEU A 171 10.19 26.17 -12.74
C LEU A 171 10.08 26.57 -14.21
N ASP A 172 9.14 25.96 -14.91
CA ASP A 172 8.64 26.45 -16.19
C ASP A 172 7.47 27.42 -15.93
N ARG A 173 7.70 28.70 -16.23
CA ARG A 173 6.71 29.77 -16.00
C ARG A 173 5.60 29.81 -17.04
N GLU A 174 5.74 29.10 -18.16
CA GLU A 174 4.69 29.03 -19.18
C GLU A 174 3.64 27.99 -18.84
N THR A 175 4.08 26.86 -18.31
CA THR A 175 3.21 25.73 -17.95
C THR A 175 2.90 25.66 -16.45
N ASN A 176 3.53 26.51 -15.63
CA ASN A 176 3.50 26.46 -14.16
C ASN A 176 3.90 25.09 -13.60
N GLN A 177 4.77 24.37 -14.32
CA GLN A 177 5.27 23.07 -13.91
C GLN A 177 6.67 23.19 -13.30
N VAL A 178 6.93 22.39 -12.28
CA VAL A 178 8.22 22.28 -11.62
C VAL A 178 8.84 20.94 -11.97
N THR A 179 9.86 20.96 -12.82
CA THR A 179 10.68 19.78 -13.10
C THR A 179 11.60 19.50 -11.92
N ILE A 180 11.62 18.24 -11.44
CA ILE A 180 12.41 17.81 -10.29
C ILE A 180 13.48 16.84 -10.77
N ARG A 181 14.76 17.14 -10.48
CA ARG A 181 15.91 16.33 -10.88
C ARG A 181 16.70 15.90 -9.66
N PHE A 182 16.66 14.60 -9.36
CA PHE A 182 17.53 13.99 -8.36
C PHE A 182 18.95 13.81 -8.90
N LEU A 183 19.94 14.24 -8.13
CA LEU A 183 21.36 13.98 -8.34
C LEU A 183 21.80 12.94 -7.32
N VAL A 184 22.05 11.72 -7.79
CA VAL A 184 22.35 10.55 -6.96
C VAL A 184 23.79 10.10 -7.18
N ASN A 185 24.48 9.81 -6.08
CA ASN A 185 25.73 9.08 -6.08
C ASN A 185 25.62 7.92 -5.09
N SER A 186 25.55 6.70 -5.60
CA SER A 186 25.34 5.51 -4.78
C SER A 186 26.48 5.20 -3.80
N GLY A 187 27.69 5.69 -4.03
CA GLY A 187 28.85 5.30 -3.20
C GLY A 187 29.15 3.80 -3.30
N LYS A 188 29.76 3.24 -2.25
CA LYS A 188 30.07 1.79 -2.17
C LYS A 188 29.02 1.08 -1.33
N ARG A 189 28.58 -0.08 -1.81
CA ARG A 189 27.67 -0.96 -1.07
C ARG A 189 28.39 -1.66 0.08
N ALA A 190 27.78 -1.60 1.25
CA ALA A 190 28.26 -2.28 2.45
C ALA A 190 28.05 -3.79 2.33
N HIS A 191 28.89 -4.54 3.05
CA HIS A 191 28.72 -5.99 3.19
C HIS A 191 28.11 -6.30 4.55
N TYR A 192 27.41 -7.42 4.66
CA TYR A 192 27.01 -7.91 5.97
C TYR A 192 28.23 -8.22 6.84
N GLU A 193 27.99 -8.25 8.14
CA GLU A 193 28.82 -8.84 9.16
C GLU A 193 28.01 -9.91 9.91
N THR A 194 28.69 -10.69 10.76
CA THR A 194 28.03 -11.66 11.63
C THR A 194 26.92 -10.99 12.45
N PRO A 195 25.65 -11.41 12.29
CA PRO A 195 24.54 -10.80 13.00
C PRO A 195 24.60 -11.13 14.49
N THR A 196 24.04 -10.23 15.30
CA THR A 196 23.69 -10.54 16.69
C THR A 196 22.34 -11.27 16.68
N ILE A 197 22.24 -12.42 17.35
CA ILE A 197 20.98 -13.18 17.45
C ILE A 197 20.49 -13.12 18.90
N ARG A 198 19.22 -12.82 19.09
CA ARG A 198 18.55 -12.68 20.41
C ARG A 198 17.21 -13.40 20.41
N GLY A 199 16.71 -13.72 21.61
CA GLY A 199 15.41 -14.35 21.82
C GLY A 199 15.50 -15.87 22.04
N ASP A 200 14.35 -16.54 22.00
CA ASP A 200 14.25 -18.00 22.19
C ASP A 200 14.34 -18.71 20.84
N THR A 201 15.56 -18.98 20.40
CA THR A 201 15.80 -19.42 19.03
C THR A 201 15.54 -20.91 18.81
N LYS A 202 15.69 -21.78 19.81
CA LYS A 202 15.63 -23.25 19.65
C LYS A 202 16.54 -23.84 18.55
N LEU A 203 17.39 -23.04 17.90
CA LEU A 203 18.34 -23.40 16.84
C LEU A 203 19.70 -22.78 17.16
N ALA A 204 20.75 -23.49 16.77
CA ALA A 204 22.10 -22.95 16.85
C ALA A 204 22.27 -21.76 15.89
N ASP A 205 22.97 -20.71 16.34
CA ASP A 205 23.28 -19.51 15.56
C ASP A 205 23.88 -19.82 14.20
N SER A 206 24.76 -20.83 14.11
CA SER A 206 25.37 -21.26 12.85
C SER A 206 24.35 -21.76 11.83
N THR A 207 23.24 -22.32 12.29
CA THR A 207 22.13 -22.77 11.44
C THR A 207 21.30 -21.58 10.97
N ILE A 208 21.04 -20.62 11.85
CA ILE A 208 20.32 -19.37 11.55
C ILE A 208 21.11 -18.55 10.53
N ILE A 209 22.40 -18.33 10.79
CA ILE A 209 23.32 -17.60 9.89
C ILE A 209 23.42 -18.28 8.52
N ARG A 210 23.38 -19.62 8.45
CA ARG A 210 23.37 -20.33 7.16
C ARG A 210 22.03 -20.14 6.44
N ALA A 211 20.92 -20.13 7.18
CA ALA A 211 19.59 -19.96 6.64
C ALA A 211 19.38 -18.57 6.01
N THR A 212 20.04 -17.52 6.52
CA THR A 212 19.96 -16.18 5.91
C THR A 212 20.54 -16.11 4.50
N GLY A 213 21.51 -16.97 4.18
CA GLY A 213 22.25 -16.89 2.92
C GLY A 213 23.15 -15.67 2.79
N TRP A 214 23.35 -14.88 3.85
CA TRP A 214 24.20 -13.68 3.85
C TRP A 214 25.69 -14.02 3.82
N ARG A 215 26.09 -15.19 4.34
CA ARG A 215 27.47 -15.69 4.31
C ARG A 215 27.61 -16.81 3.30
N ILE A 216 28.63 -16.72 2.45
CA ILE A 216 29.05 -17.80 1.55
C ILE A 216 29.95 -18.76 2.36
N PRO A 217 29.51 -20.00 2.66
CA PRO A 217 30.20 -20.86 3.61
C PRO A 217 31.62 -21.25 3.17
N ILE A 218 31.81 -21.54 1.88
CA ILE A 218 33.06 -22.10 1.32
C ILE A 218 34.23 -21.12 1.42
N ILE A 219 33.98 -19.83 1.14
CA ILE A 219 35.01 -18.78 1.13
C ILE A 219 34.92 -17.84 2.33
N HIS A 220 34.05 -18.17 3.30
CA HIS A 220 33.76 -17.36 4.50
C HIS A 220 33.49 -15.87 4.24
N TYR A 221 32.92 -15.55 3.07
CA TYR A 221 32.68 -14.19 2.62
C TYR A 221 31.26 -13.74 2.89
N TRP A 222 31.09 -12.52 3.39
CA TRP A 222 29.78 -11.90 3.59
C TRP A 222 29.35 -11.14 2.35
N ARG A 223 28.11 -11.39 1.90
CA ARG A 223 27.53 -10.75 0.72
C ARG A 223 27.26 -9.27 0.97
N GLN A 224 27.06 -8.54 -0.12
CA GLN A 224 26.61 -7.16 -0.06
C GLN A 224 25.17 -7.07 0.43
N VAL A 225 24.89 -6.03 1.20
CA VAL A 225 23.55 -5.75 1.72
C VAL A 225 22.65 -5.28 0.57
N THR A 226 21.50 -5.91 0.42
CA THR A 226 20.39 -5.43 -0.42
C THR A 226 19.09 -5.72 0.32
N SER A 227 18.05 -4.91 0.12
CA SER A 227 16.77 -5.16 0.81
C SER A 227 16.24 -6.55 0.44
N ALA A 228 16.25 -6.91 -0.85
CA ALA A 228 15.83 -8.24 -1.30
C ALA A 228 16.63 -9.40 -0.68
N LEU A 229 17.92 -9.22 -0.35
CA LEU A 229 18.71 -10.25 0.33
C LEU A 229 18.45 -10.28 1.83
N THR A 230 18.12 -9.15 2.45
CA THR A 230 17.63 -9.09 3.84
C THR A 230 16.33 -9.88 3.94
N ASP A 231 15.34 -9.57 3.11
CA ASP A 231 14.00 -10.20 3.10
C ASP A 231 14.13 -11.71 2.86
N LYS A 232 14.88 -12.11 1.82
CA LYS A 232 15.18 -13.52 1.56
C LYS A 232 15.88 -14.21 2.74
N GLY A 233 16.66 -13.47 3.52
CA GLY A 233 17.33 -14.00 4.70
C GLY A 233 16.36 -14.33 5.83
N ILE A 234 15.38 -13.45 6.05
CA ILE A 234 14.27 -13.64 7.00
C ILE A 234 13.44 -14.86 6.58
N ASP A 235 12.96 -14.88 5.33
CA ASP A 235 12.24 -16.03 4.74
C ASP A 235 13.01 -17.35 4.90
N GLY A 236 14.34 -17.30 4.73
CA GLY A 236 15.20 -18.46 4.84
C GLY A 236 15.23 -19.04 6.24
N ILE A 237 15.24 -18.17 7.27
CA ILE A 237 15.14 -18.56 8.67
C ILE A 237 13.75 -19.13 8.97
N GLU A 238 12.68 -18.46 8.56
CA GLU A 238 11.30 -18.93 8.78
C GLU A 238 11.06 -20.30 8.13
N LYS A 239 11.49 -20.48 6.87
CA LYS A 239 11.45 -21.79 6.18
C LYS A 239 12.27 -22.85 6.92
N LYS A 240 13.32 -22.47 7.65
CA LYS A 240 14.12 -23.41 8.45
C LYS A 240 13.38 -23.84 9.72
N TYR A 241 12.59 -22.94 10.31
CA TYR A 241 11.70 -23.24 11.44
C TYR A 241 10.47 -24.06 11.03
N ALA A 242 9.82 -23.70 9.92
CA ALA A 242 8.69 -24.45 9.38
C ALA A 242 9.04 -25.93 9.10
N LYS A 243 10.25 -26.21 8.60
CA LYS A 243 10.77 -27.58 8.43
C LYS A 243 10.91 -28.38 9.73
N GLN A 244 10.93 -27.71 10.87
CA GLN A 244 10.97 -28.30 12.21
C GLN A 244 9.61 -28.21 12.91
N GLN A 245 8.55 -27.98 12.14
CA GLN A 245 7.16 -27.86 12.61
C GLN A 245 6.92 -26.64 13.49
N ARG A 246 7.81 -25.66 13.49
CA ARG A 246 7.63 -24.38 14.19
C ARG A 246 7.07 -23.36 13.23
N LEU A 247 5.76 -23.39 13.06
CA LEU A 247 5.02 -22.62 12.05
C LEU A 247 4.61 -21.23 12.55
N THR A 248 4.80 -20.95 13.83
CA THR A 248 4.51 -19.65 14.46
C THR A 248 5.79 -18.87 14.78
N ALA A 249 6.93 -19.30 14.22
CA ALA A 249 8.21 -18.64 14.44
C ALA A 249 8.20 -17.21 13.87
N SER A 250 8.66 -16.25 14.68
CA SER A 250 8.80 -14.84 14.30
C SER A 250 10.27 -14.47 14.18
N VAL A 251 10.62 -13.75 13.11
CA VAL A 251 11.99 -13.31 12.82
C VAL A 251 11.98 -11.83 12.47
N ASP A 252 12.39 -11.00 13.42
CA ASP A 252 12.45 -9.55 13.25
C ASP A 252 13.90 -9.07 13.08
N VAL A 253 14.10 -8.10 12.19
CA VAL A 253 15.36 -7.34 12.10
C VAL A 253 15.22 -6.09 12.98
N ASP A 254 15.78 -6.17 14.18
CA ASP A 254 15.69 -5.12 15.21
C ASP A 254 16.57 -3.91 14.85
N SER A 255 17.75 -4.16 14.26
CA SER A 255 18.65 -3.10 13.77
C SER A 255 19.54 -3.56 12.61
N LEU A 256 20.01 -2.58 11.82
CA LEU A 256 21.07 -2.74 10.83
C LEU A 256 22.18 -1.73 11.13
N ASP A 257 23.09 -2.10 12.03
CA ASP A 257 24.11 -1.19 12.56
C ASP A 257 25.26 -1.04 11.55
N TYR A 258 25.40 0.15 10.98
CA TYR A 258 26.42 0.45 9.96
C TYR A 258 27.75 0.89 10.59
N ASP A 259 28.81 0.16 10.25
CA ASP A 259 30.20 0.55 10.52
C ASP A 259 30.81 1.26 9.31
N SER A 260 30.97 2.58 9.43
CA SER A 260 31.54 3.43 8.38
C SER A 260 33.02 3.20 8.14
N ARG A 261 33.77 2.65 9.10
CA ARG A 261 35.22 2.41 8.96
C ARG A 261 35.49 1.23 8.04
N ASN A 262 34.74 0.14 8.21
CA ASN A 262 34.91 -1.09 7.45
C ASN A 262 33.91 -1.24 6.29
N ASN A 263 32.97 -0.30 6.16
CA ASN A 263 31.84 -0.36 5.24
C ASN A 263 31.07 -1.69 5.36
N ARG A 264 30.70 -2.02 6.60
CA ARG A 264 29.96 -3.23 6.97
C ARG A 264 28.69 -2.89 7.72
N VAL A 265 27.73 -3.81 7.69
CA VAL A 265 26.47 -3.71 8.44
C VAL A 265 26.36 -4.93 9.32
N LYS A 266 26.14 -4.72 10.61
CA LYS A 266 25.86 -5.77 11.59
C LYS A 266 24.36 -5.80 11.89
N PRO A 267 23.62 -6.83 11.40
CA PRO A 267 22.21 -6.97 11.73
C PRO A 267 22.02 -7.46 13.16
N THR A 268 20.93 -7.03 13.81
CA THR A 268 20.43 -7.64 15.05
C THR A 268 19.12 -8.35 14.74
N LEU A 269 19.11 -9.67 14.90
CA LEU A 269 17.94 -10.52 14.70
C LEU A 269 17.31 -10.84 16.05
N LYS A 270 16.01 -10.55 16.19
CA LYS A 270 15.19 -10.97 17.31
C LYS A 270 14.31 -12.11 16.83
N ILE A 271 14.45 -13.27 17.45
CA ILE A 271 13.78 -14.49 17.02
C ILE A 271 13.00 -15.10 18.17
N ASP A 272 11.74 -15.42 17.89
CA ASP A 272 10.94 -16.33 18.71
C ASP A 272 10.65 -17.56 17.85
N ALA A 273 11.09 -18.73 18.29
CA ALA A 273 10.88 -19.94 17.52
C ALA A 273 9.41 -20.41 17.57
N GLY A 274 8.62 -19.99 18.56
CA GLY A 274 7.29 -20.55 18.84
C GLY A 274 7.33 -22.06 19.16
N PRO A 275 6.20 -22.68 19.55
CA PRO A 275 6.15 -24.12 19.81
C PRO A 275 6.18 -24.96 18.53
N LYS A 276 6.37 -26.27 18.68
CA LYS A 276 6.13 -27.22 17.59
C LYS A 276 4.64 -27.44 17.41
N ILE A 277 4.18 -27.39 16.17
CA ILE A 277 2.80 -27.60 15.80
C ILE A 277 2.60 -29.06 15.39
N THR A 278 1.76 -29.76 16.15
CA THR A 278 1.36 -31.13 15.88
C THR A 278 -0.12 -31.17 15.53
N ILE A 279 -0.45 -31.75 14.37
CA ILE A 279 -1.84 -31.92 13.95
C ILE A 279 -2.25 -33.38 14.11
N ARG A 280 -3.39 -33.62 14.77
CA ARG A 280 -3.96 -34.95 14.95
C ARG A 280 -5.36 -35.02 14.37
N ALA A 281 -5.75 -36.22 13.95
CA ALA A 281 -7.11 -36.56 13.56
C ALA A 281 -7.68 -37.53 14.59
N LEU A 282 -8.80 -37.14 15.19
CA LEU A 282 -9.54 -37.90 16.21
C LEU A 282 -10.82 -38.48 15.60
N GLU A 283 -11.34 -39.55 16.23
CA GLU A 283 -12.53 -40.33 15.83
C GLU A 283 -12.39 -41.10 14.50
N ALA A 284 -11.84 -40.48 13.46
CA ALA A 284 -11.52 -41.11 12.19
C ALA A 284 -10.02 -41.11 11.89
N LYS A 285 -9.50 -42.26 11.46
CA LYS A 285 -8.08 -42.38 11.10
C LYS A 285 -7.79 -41.69 9.78
N LEU A 286 -6.90 -40.69 9.81
CA LEU A 286 -6.29 -40.11 8.63
C LEU A 286 -4.76 -40.27 8.70
N LYS A 287 -4.13 -40.73 7.60
CA LYS A 287 -2.67 -40.84 7.54
C LYS A 287 -2.06 -39.43 7.63
N ARG A 288 -0.94 -39.28 8.36
CA ARG A 288 -0.23 -38.00 8.53
C ARG A 288 -0.02 -37.23 7.22
N LYS A 289 0.50 -37.90 6.17
CA LYS A 289 0.72 -37.28 4.85
C LYS A 289 -0.56 -36.71 4.22
N LYS A 290 -1.74 -37.30 4.47
CA LYS A 290 -3.01 -36.75 4.00
C LYS A 290 -3.47 -35.58 4.85
N LEU A 291 -3.26 -35.65 6.17
CA LEU A 291 -3.57 -34.55 7.08
C LEU A 291 -2.75 -33.30 6.71
N GLU A 292 -1.45 -33.45 6.48
CA GLU A 292 -0.54 -32.38 6.01
C GLU A 292 -0.90 -31.86 4.61
N ALA A 293 -1.51 -32.70 3.76
CA ALA A 293 -1.96 -32.29 2.43
C ALA A 293 -3.28 -31.51 2.49
N PHE A 294 -4.14 -31.80 3.47
CA PHE A 294 -5.45 -31.14 3.61
C PHE A 294 -5.41 -29.91 4.50
N VAL A 295 -4.50 -29.86 5.49
CA VAL A 295 -4.32 -28.72 6.38
C VAL A 295 -3.10 -27.93 5.91
N PRO A 296 -3.27 -26.81 5.19
CA PRO A 296 -2.22 -26.13 4.45
C PRO A 296 -1.20 -25.37 5.31
N VAL A 297 -1.29 -25.43 6.65
CA VAL A 297 -0.37 -24.73 7.57
C VAL A 297 1.11 -25.09 7.35
N PHE A 298 1.42 -26.32 6.94
CA PHE A 298 2.80 -26.71 6.63
C PHE A 298 3.30 -26.23 5.26
N GLN A 299 2.36 -25.94 4.34
CA GLN A 299 2.66 -25.46 2.99
C GLN A 299 2.85 -23.95 3.01
N GLU A 300 1.96 -23.25 3.72
CA GLU A 300 2.02 -21.79 3.93
C GLU A 300 3.08 -21.40 4.97
N GLY A 301 3.46 -22.30 5.87
CA GLY A 301 4.49 -22.03 6.88
C GLY A 301 3.99 -21.18 8.05
N SER A 302 2.67 -21.02 8.18
CA SER A 302 1.98 -20.26 9.23
C SER A 302 0.86 -21.09 9.86
N VAL A 303 0.42 -20.71 11.06
CA VAL A 303 -0.84 -21.21 11.66
C VAL A 303 -1.76 -20.04 11.89
N ASP A 304 -2.85 -20.00 11.14
CA ASP A 304 -3.95 -19.07 11.34
C ASP A 304 -5.31 -19.80 11.25
N ASN A 305 -6.34 -19.15 11.76
CA ASN A 305 -7.67 -19.75 11.84
C ASN A 305 -8.29 -20.05 10.47
N ASP A 306 -7.91 -19.29 9.43
CA ASP A 306 -8.46 -19.45 8.08
C ASP A 306 -7.90 -20.73 7.45
N LEU A 307 -6.59 -20.97 7.57
CA LEU A 307 -5.94 -22.21 7.13
C LEU A 307 -6.47 -23.45 7.88
N LEU A 308 -6.78 -23.32 9.17
CA LEU A 308 -7.37 -24.41 9.95
C LEU A 308 -8.81 -24.71 9.53
N THR A 309 -9.59 -23.65 9.25
CA THR A 309 -10.96 -23.77 8.74
C THR A 309 -10.97 -24.38 7.34
N GLU A 310 -10.05 -23.97 6.47
CA GLU A 310 -9.84 -24.58 5.16
C GLU A 310 -9.47 -26.07 5.31
N GLY A 311 -8.56 -26.38 6.26
CA GLY A 311 -8.20 -27.74 6.64
C GLY A 311 -9.41 -28.60 6.98
N ALA A 312 -10.32 -28.08 7.81
CA ALA A 312 -11.55 -28.77 8.17
C ALA A 312 -12.45 -29.01 6.96
N GLY A 313 -12.60 -28.01 6.08
CA GLY A 313 -13.32 -28.12 4.81
C GLY A 313 -12.74 -29.18 3.87
N ASN A 314 -11.41 -29.21 3.72
CA ASN A 314 -10.69 -30.17 2.89
C ASN A 314 -10.86 -31.61 3.40
N ILE A 315 -10.75 -31.81 4.72
CA ILE A 315 -10.98 -33.11 5.36
C ILE A 315 -12.45 -33.54 5.20
N LYS A 316 -13.41 -32.62 5.40
CA LYS A 316 -14.84 -32.87 5.20
C LYS A 316 -15.12 -33.34 3.77
N ASN A 317 -14.67 -32.58 2.78
CA ASN A 317 -14.80 -32.92 1.36
C ASN A 317 -14.21 -34.30 1.04
N TYR A 318 -13.04 -34.62 1.60
CA TYR A 318 -12.41 -35.92 1.42
C TYR A 318 -13.29 -37.08 1.93
N PHE A 319 -13.87 -36.97 3.13
CA PHE A 319 -14.73 -38.02 3.67
C PHE A 319 -16.11 -38.08 2.99
N GLN A 320 -16.69 -36.95 2.60
CA GLN A 320 -17.91 -36.93 1.79
C GLN A 320 -17.72 -37.73 0.49
N SER A 321 -16.60 -37.52 -0.20
CA SER A 321 -16.28 -38.25 -1.44
C SER A 321 -16.10 -39.77 -1.24
N ARG A 322 -15.99 -40.23 0.02
CA ARG A 322 -15.85 -41.65 0.40
C ARG A 322 -17.17 -42.29 0.85
N GLY A 323 -18.26 -41.55 0.76
CA GLY A 323 -19.62 -41.99 1.11
C GLY A 323 -20.05 -41.58 2.51
N TYR A 324 -19.46 -40.55 3.11
CA TYR A 324 -19.88 -40.00 4.41
C TYR A 324 -20.47 -38.59 4.22
N PRO A 325 -21.69 -38.45 3.68
CA PRO A 325 -22.25 -37.14 3.33
C PRO A 325 -22.45 -36.24 4.55
N ASP A 326 -22.82 -36.84 5.69
CA ASP A 326 -23.10 -36.14 6.96
C ASP A 326 -21.85 -35.96 7.83
N VAL A 327 -20.64 -36.11 7.27
CA VAL A 327 -19.41 -35.94 8.05
C VAL A 327 -19.29 -34.52 8.57
N GLU A 328 -19.05 -34.40 9.88
CA GLU A 328 -18.72 -33.15 10.54
C GLU A 328 -17.24 -33.13 10.89
N VAL A 329 -16.59 -32.00 10.62
CA VAL A 329 -15.19 -31.78 10.94
C VAL A 329 -15.07 -30.48 11.67
N THR A 330 -14.60 -30.54 12.91
CA THR A 330 -14.26 -29.37 13.74
C THR A 330 -12.82 -29.49 14.19
N PHE A 331 -12.24 -28.41 14.69
CA PHE A 331 -10.89 -28.43 15.25
C PHE A 331 -10.83 -27.70 16.58
N LYS A 332 -9.87 -28.08 17.41
CA LYS A 332 -9.55 -27.41 18.66
C LYS A 332 -8.04 -27.36 18.83
N THR A 333 -7.55 -26.20 19.25
CA THR A 333 -6.17 -26.02 19.66
C THR A 333 -6.05 -26.28 21.17
N GLU A 334 -5.19 -27.22 21.55
CA GLU A 334 -4.82 -27.44 22.94
C GLU A 334 -3.84 -26.37 23.40
N PRO A 335 -3.88 -25.92 24.66
CA PRO A 335 -2.87 -25.01 25.19
C PRO A 335 -1.45 -25.58 25.02
N GLU A 336 -0.50 -24.71 24.67
CA GLU A 336 0.90 -25.09 24.55
C GLU A 336 1.40 -25.78 25.83
N LYS A 337 2.05 -26.93 25.66
CA LYS A 337 2.68 -27.67 26.75
C LYS A 337 3.97 -28.32 26.27
N ASN A 338 5.05 -28.14 27.04
CA ASN A 338 6.37 -28.71 26.74
C ASN A 338 6.87 -28.38 25.32
N ASP A 339 6.77 -27.11 24.88
CA ASP A 339 7.24 -26.66 23.56
C ASP A 339 6.48 -27.29 22.38
N GLU A 340 5.25 -27.73 22.62
CA GLU A 340 4.35 -28.35 21.66
C GLU A 340 2.94 -27.77 21.79
N GLU A 341 2.34 -27.39 20.67
CA GLU A 341 0.96 -26.96 20.52
C GLU A 341 0.26 -27.95 19.60
N ILE A 342 -0.86 -28.49 20.08
CA ILE A 342 -1.56 -29.58 19.40
C ILE A 342 -2.88 -29.05 18.82
N ILE A 343 -3.09 -29.33 17.54
CA ILE A 343 -4.31 -29.00 16.82
C ILE A 343 -5.04 -30.30 16.50
N ASP A 344 -6.14 -30.52 17.21
CA ASP A 344 -6.96 -31.71 17.05
C ASP A 344 -8.12 -31.46 16.11
N TYR A 345 -8.18 -32.22 15.02
CA TYR A 345 -9.35 -32.30 14.16
C TYR A 345 -10.24 -33.45 14.60
N TYR A 346 -11.47 -33.13 14.99
CA TYR A 346 -12.52 -34.09 15.36
C TYR A 346 -13.33 -34.41 14.10
N ILE A 347 -13.40 -35.70 13.73
CA ILE A 347 -13.96 -36.15 12.46
C ILE A 347 -15.11 -37.13 12.72
N ALA A 348 -16.30 -36.60 12.91
CA ALA A 348 -17.51 -37.39 13.13
C ALA A 348 -18.08 -37.85 11.79
N LEU A 349 -17.78 -39.09 11.39
CA LEU A 349 -18.11 -39.63 10.05
C LEU A 349 -19.61 -39.73 9.75
N GLY A 350 -20.44 -39.96 10.77
CA GLY A 350 -21.84 -40.31 10.57
C GLY A 350 -22.04 -41.63 9.79
N PRO A 351 -23.26 -41.93 9.36
CA PRO A 351 -23.57 -43.15 8.62
C PRO A 351 -23.00 -43.08 7.19
N ARG A 352 -22.46 -44.21 6.72
CA ARG A 352 -21.98 -44.32 5.34
C ARG A 352 -23.16 -44.52 4.39
N ARG A 353 -23.27 -43.68 3.36
CA ARG A 353 -24.33 -43.70 2.35
C ARG A 353 -23.77 -43.83 0.93
N ARG A 354 -24.64 -44.14 -0.02
CA ARG A 354 -24.35 -44.18 -1.46
C ARG A 354 -25.21 -43.15 -2.17
N LEU A 355 -24.62 -42.42 -3.12
CA LEU A 355 -25.39 -41.60 -4.05
C LEU A 355 -25.95 -42.52 -5.14
N VAL A 356 -27.20 -42.94 -4.97
CA VAL A 356 -27.83 -43.93 -5.87
C VAL A 356 -28.38 -43.29 -7.13
N HIS A 357 -28.97 -42.11 -6.97
CA HIS A 357 -29.71 -41.43 -8.03
C HIS A 357 -29.59 -39.92 -7.90
N ILE A 358 -29.65 -39.22 -9.04
CA ILE A 358 -29.68 -37.76 -9.13
C ILE A 358 -30.80 -37.42 -10.12
N ASP A 359 -31.85 -36.79 -9.60
CA ASP A 359 -32.93 -36.22 -10.40
C ASP A 359 -32.57 -34.79 -10.82
N ILE A 360 -32.73 -34.50 -12.11
CA ILE A 360 -32.62 -33.16 -12.68
C ILE A 360 -33.98 -32.88 -13.31
N LEU A 361 -34.63 -31.81 -12.87
CA LEU A 361 -35.99 -31.45 -13.28
C LEU A 361 -35.97 -30.04 -13.88
N GLY A 362 -36.87 -29.76 -14.83
CA GLY A 362 -37.03 -28.43 -15.43
C GLY A 362 -36.00 -28.06 -16.50
N ASN A 363 -35.27 -29.03 -17.07
CA ASN A 363 -34.32 -28.79 -18.15
C ASN A 363 -35.04 -28.74 -19.52
N ASP A 364 -35.39 -27.55 -19.98
CA ASP A 364 -36.10 -27.38 -21.27
C ASP A 364 -35.14 -27.16 -22.46
N TYR A 365 -34.03 -26.46 -22.22
CA TYR A 365 -33.08 -26.05 -23.28
C TYR A 365 -31.88 -26.99 -23.45
N PHE A 366 -31.49 -27.69 -22.39
CA PHE A 366 -30.37 -28.63 -22.39
C PHE A 366 -30.83 -30.04 -22.07
N THR A 367 -30.26 -31.02 -22.77
CA THR A 367 -30.56 -32.43 -22.50
C THR A 367 -29.97 -32.84 -21.15
N LEU A 368 -30.59 -33.85 -20.53
CA LEU A 368 -30.11 -34.45 -19.29
C LEU A 368 -28.65 -34.91 -19.41
N GLU A 369 -28.30 -35.48 -20.57
CA GLU A 369 -26.96 -35.99 -20.87
C GLU A 369 -25.93 -34.86 -20.90
N THR A 370 -26.24 -33.74 -21.57
CA THR A 370 -25.37 -32.55 -21.61
C THR A 370 -25.14 -31.94 -20.23
N ILE A 371 -26.15 -31.94 -19.36
CA ILE A 371 -25.99 -31.50 -17.97
C ILE A 371 -25.11 -32.49 -17.21
N ARG A 372 -25.43 -33.78 -17.28
CA ARG A 372 -24.70 -34.87 -16.59
C ARG A 372 -23.21 -34.90 -16.92
N GLU A 373 -22.81 -34.63 -18.16
CA GLU A 373 -21.40 -34.63 -18.59
C GLU A 373 -20.54 -33.59 -17.88
N ARG A 374 -21.15 -32.50 -17.39
CA ARG A 374 -20.46 -31.39 -16.72
C ARG A 374 -20.54 -31.48 -15.20
N MET A 375 -21.32 -32.41 -14.66
CA MET A 375 -21.48 -32.59 -13.23
C MET A 375 -20.26 -33.30 -12.60
N PHE A 376 -19.81 -32.75 -11.48
CA PHE A 376 -18.86 -33.31 -10.55
C PHE A 376 -19.47 -34.41 -9.68
N LEU A 377 -20.76 -34.32 -9.32
CA LEU A 377 -21.47 -35.40 -8.64
C LEU A 377 -21.65 -36.60 -9.56
N GLN A 378 -21.40 -37.80 -9.03
CA GLN A 378 -21.54 -39.04 -9.79
C GLN A 378 -22.27 -40.09 -8.96
N THR A 379 -23.28 -40.74 -9.53
CA THR A 379 -23.97 -41.85 -8.89
C THR A 379 -23.04 -43.05 -8.74
N ASN A 380 -23.42 -44.01 -7.89
CA ASN A 380 -22.61 -45.19 -7.65
C ASN A 380 -22.49 -46.06 -8.91
N SER A 381 -21.29 -46.56 -9.15
CA SER A 381 -20.96 -47.46 -10.26
C SER A 381 -20.01 -48.55 -9.79
N LEU A 382 -19.66 -49.50 -10.67
CA LEU A 382 -18.63 -50.50 -10.39
C LEU A 382 -17.29 -49.85 -9.99
N ALA A 383 -16.93 -48.74 -10.63
CA ALA A 383 -15.73 -47.97 -10.31
C ALA A 383 -15.91 -47.07 -9.07
N LEU A 384 -17.14 -46.59 -8.82
CA LEU A 384 -17.48 -45.69 -7.72
C LEU A 384 -18.53 -46.33 -6.82
N ARG A 385 -18.12 -47.29 -5.97
CA ARG A 385 -19.05 -48.08 -5.14
C ARG A 385 -20.05 -47.26 -4.31
N TYR A 386 -19.72 -46.02 -3.96
CA TYR A 386 -20.58 -45.13 -3.16
C TYR A 386 -21.05 -43.89 -3.92
N GLY A 387 -20.71 -43.77 -5.21
CA GLY A 387 -20.79 -42.52 -5.94
C GLY A 387 -19.73 -41.51 -5.47
N ARG A 388 -19.79 -40.32 -6.04
CA ARG A 388 -18.97 -39.16 -5.69
C ARG A 388 -19.90 -38.05 -5.23
N TYR A 389 -19.84 -37.74 -3.94
CA TYR A 389 -20.60 -36.67 -3.30
C TYR A 389 -19.68 -35.76 -2.49
N SER A 390 -19.88 -34.45 -2.55
CA SER A 390 -19.45 -33.48 -1.54
C SER A 390 -20.29 -32.22 -1.68
N GLU A 391 -20.41 -31.42 -0.63
CA GLU A 391 -21.09 -30.11 -0.70
C GLU A 391 -20.42 -29.19 -1.73
N THR A 392 -19.08 -29.27 -1.82
CA THR A 392 -18.31 -28.49 -2.80
C THR A 392 -18.64 -28.91 -4.22
N PHE A 393 -18.80 -30.21 -4.50
CA PHE A 393 -19.20 -30.68 -5.83
C PHE A 393 -20.64 -30.31 -6.15
N ARG A 394 -21.55 -30.38 -5.17
CA ARG A 394 -22.93 -29.93 -5.33
C ARG A 394 -23.00 -28.45 -5.73
N LYS A 395 -22.31 -27.57 -5.00
CA LYS A 395 -22.26 -26.13 -5.34
C LYS A 395 -21.65 -25.86 -6.71
N LYS A 396 -20.56 -26.56 -7.04
CA LYS A 396 -19.94 -26.45 -8.37
C LYS A 396 -20.87 -26.92 -9.49
N ASP A 397 -21.67 -27.95 -9.24
CA ASP A 397 -22.68 -28.41 -10.18
C ASP A 397 -23.80 -27.39 -10.33
N GLU A 398 -24.29 -26.81 -9.23
CA GLU A 398 -25.26 -25.70 -9.24
C GLU A 398 -24.73 -24.53 -10.08
N GLU A 399 -23.51 -24.03 -9.80
CA GLU A 399 -22.86 -22.95 -10.57
C GLU A 399 -22.61 -23.33 -12.04
N ALA A 400 -22.14 -24.55 -12.32
CA ALA A 400 -21.88 -24.99 -13.69
C ALA A 400 -23.15 -25.09 -14.52
N ILE A 401 -24.27 -25.48 -13.89
CA ILE A 401 -25.59 -25.54 -14.54
C ILE A 401 -26.13 -24.13 -14.74
N GLU A 402 -26.02 -23.24 -13.74
CA GLU A 402 -26.44 -21.83 -13.87
C GLU A 402 -25.73 -21.14 -15.04
N ASN A 403 -24.42 -21.35 -15.20
CA ASN A 403 -23.64 -20.77 -16.29
C ASN A 403 -23.99 -21.30 -17.71
N LEU A 404 -24.84 -22.31 -17.83
CA LEU A 404 -25.35 -22.76 -19.14
C LEU A 404 -26.51 -21.89 -19.65
N PHE A 405 -27.19 -21.18 -18.75
CA PHE A 405 -28.28 -20.27 -19.05
C PHE A 405 -27.78 -18.82 -19.01
#